data_AF-A0A644ZNB7-F1
#
_entry.id   AF-A0A644ZNB7-F1
#
_cell.length_a   1.000
_cell.length_b   1.000
_cell.length_c   1.000
_cell.angle_alpha   90.00
_cell.angle_beta   90.00
_cell.angle_gamma   90.00
#
_symmetry.space_group_name_H-M   'P 1'
#
loop_
_entity.id
_entity.type
_entity.pdbx_description
1 polymer ?
#
loop_
_entity_poly.entity_id
_entity_poly.type
_entity_poly.pdbx_seq_one_letter_code
_entity_poly.pdbx_strand_id
1 'polypeptide(L)'
;MILVTLIAGSYDYNGAGMSVITAAVNGTARPEAFAFKLILTAITLGAGFKGGEIIPAFFVGATFGCVSGPFLGLSSSFSAALGLVSVFCGVTNCPITSIILAFELFGGAGLPFFALSCAVSYMLSGYGGLYSEQKIVYSKLKPVPREEQERSLAS
;
A
#
# COMPACT_ATOMS: atom_id res chain seq x y z
N MET A 1 12.72 6.32 17.10
CA MET A 1 13.45 6.97 16.00
C MET A 1 14.96 6.90 16.22
N ILE A 2 15.53 7.52 17.27
CA ILE A 2 16.98 7.52 17.57
C ILE A 2 17.60 6.10 17.65
N LEU A 3 16.92 5.14 18.31
CA LEU A 3 17.43 3.78 18.45
C LEU A 3 17.58 3.05 17.09
N VAL A 4 16.66 3.27 16.14
CA VAL A 4 16.75 2.67 14.81
C VAL A 4 17.80 3.38 13.95
N THR A 5 17.99 4.70 14.12
CA THR A 5 19.11 5.40 13.48
C THR A 5 20.45 4.84 13.92
N LEU A 6 20.59 4.49 15.21
CA LEU A 6 21.80 3.90 15.77
C LEU A 6 22.02 2.46 15.30
N ILE A 7 20.96 1.66 15.15
CA ILE A 7 21.04 0.26 14.69
C ILE A 7 21.24 0.18 13.17
N ALA A 8 20.53 0.98 12.39
CA ALA A 8 20.60 0.97 10.93
C ALA A 8 21.80 1.76 10.39
N GLY A 9 22.47 2.55 11.24
CA GLY A 9 23.57 3.44 10.85
C GLY A 9 23.18 4.51 9.81
N SER A 10 21.88 4.75 9.62
CA SER A 10 21.36 5.64 8.58
C SER A 10 20.09 6.37 9.02
N TYR A 11 19.91 7.57 8.47
CA TYR A 11 18.71 8.39 8.62
C TYR A 11 17.58 7.98 7.68
N ASP A 12 17.79 6.98 6.81
CA ASP A 12 16.85 6.57 5.76
C ASP A 12 15.45 6.16 6.27
N TYR A 13 15.37 5.73 7.53
CA TYR A 13 14.12 5.31 8.16
C TYR A 13 13.43 6.44 8.94
N ASN A 14 14.12 7.57 9.14
CA ASN A 14 13.57 8.75 9.79
C ASN A 14 12.75 9.58 8.79
N GLY A 15 11.60 10.10 9.25
CA GLY A 15 10.70 10.88 8.38
C GLY A 15 9.99 10.02 7.32
N ALA A 16 9.74 10.62 6.14
CA ALA A 16 8.95 10.01 5.06
C ALA A 16 9.63 8.79 4.40
N GLY A 17 10.97 8.76 4.33
CA GLY A 17 11.70 7.67 3.67
C GLY A 17 11.59 7.68 2.14
N MET A 18 11.34 8.84 1.52
CA MET A 18 11.19 8.98 0.06
C MET A 18 12.42 8.51 -0.73
N SER A 19 13.63 8.70 -0.20
CA SER A 19 14.86 8.20 -0.83
C SER A 19 14.83 6.69 -1.04
N VAL A 20 14.32 5.94 -0.05
CA VAL A 20 14.20 4.48 -0.10
C VAL A 20 13.06 4.05 -1.02
N ILE A 21 11.94 4.78 -1.04
CA ILE A 21 10.84 4.52 -1.98
C ILE A 21 11.35 4.64 -3.42
N THR A 22 12.03 5.74 -3.73
CA THR A 22 12.61 5.96 -5.07
C THR A 22 13.66 4.91 -5.41
N ALA A 23 14.52 4.52 -4.46
CA ALA A 23 15.48 3.44 -4.66
C ALA A 23 14.79 2.09 -4.95
N ALA A 24 13.72 1.76 -4.22
CA ALA A 24 12.95 0.53 -4.40
C ALA A 24 12.26 0.50 -5.77
N VAL A 25 11.65 1.61 -6.19
CA VAL A 25 11.07 1.76 -7.54
C VAL A 25 12.14 1.66 -8.63
N ASN A 26 13.38 2.09 -8.35
CA ASN A 26 14.54 1.88 -9.23
C ASN A 26 15.17 0.48 -9.09
N GLY A 27 14.54 -0.43 -8.34
CA GLY A 27 14.90 -1.85 -8.28
C GLY A 27 15.88 -2.23 -7.17
N THR A 28 16.20 -1.32 -6.25
CA THR A 28 17.09 -1.60 -5.11
C THR A 28 16.39 -1.31 -3.80
N ALA A 29 16.15 -2.35 -3.00
CA ALA A 29 15.62 -2.21 -1.64
C ALA A 29 16.31 -3.18 -0.70
N ARG A 30 16.46 -2.78 0.56
CA ARG A 30 16.93 -3.65 1.63
C ARG A 30 15.80 -4.55 2.13
N PRO A 31 15.97 -5.88 2.24
CA PRO A 31 14.91 -6.81 2.67
C PRO A 31 14.29 -6.46 4.02
N GLU A 32 15.07 -5.95 4.96
CA GLU A 32 14.61 -5.60 6.30
C GLU A 32 13.84 -4.26 6.38
N ALA A 33 13.88 -3.45 5.30
CA ALA A 33 13.37 -2.09 5.32
C ALA A 33 11.85 -2.04 5.57
N PHE A 34 11.07 -2.93 4.93
CA PHE A 34 9.62 -2.94 5.07
C PHE A 34 9.20 -3.26 6.52
N ALA A 35 9.86 -4.23 7.15
CA ALA A 35 9.55 -4.67 8.52
C ALA A 35 9.88 -3.57 9.53
N PHE A 36 11.05 -2.93 9.41
CA PHE A 36 11.41 -1.83 10.30
C PHE A 36 10.47 -0.64 10.14
N LYS A 37 10.08 -0.29 8.91
CA LYS A 37 9.14 0.83 8.71
C LYS A 37 7.76 0.52 9.31
N LEU A 38 7.28 -0.70 9.19
CA LEU A 38 6.00 -1.13 9.76
C LEU A 38 6.03 -1.01 11.29
N ILE A 39 7.05 -1.56 11.94
CA ILE A 39 7.22 -1.49 13.41
C ILE A 39 7.32 -0.03 13.87
N LEU A 40 8.13 0.78 13.21
CA LEU A 40 8.29 2.19 13.55
C LEU A 40 6.99 2.97 13.39
N THR A 41 6.23 2.69 12.35
CA THR A 41 4.94 3.35 12.10
C THR A 41 3.94 2.95 13.17
N ALA A 42 3.85 1.66 13.51
CA ALA A 42 2.99 1.16 14.58
C ALA A 42 3.34 1.78 15.94
N ILE A 43 4.63 1.90 16.28
CA ILE A 43 5.08 2.56 17.51
C ILE A 43 4.71 4.06 17.50
N THR A 44 4.89 4.73 16.36
CA THR A 44 4.61 6.18 16.23
C THR A 44 3.12 6.47 16.40
N LEU A 45 2.26 5.68 15.75
CA LEU A 45 0.81 5.79 15.88
C LEU A 45 0.33 5.37 17.27
N GLY A 46 0.88 4.29 17.82
CA GLY A 46 0.59 3.85 19.19
C GLY A 46 1.00 4.85 20.27
N ALA A 47 2.03 5.66 20.02
CA ALA A 47 2.45 6.76 20.89
C ALA A 47 1.58 8.03 20.73
N GLY A 48 0.55 8.01 19.88
CA GLY A 48 -0.38 9.12 19.70
C GLY A 48 0.09 10.21 18.73
N PHE A 49 1.20 10.01 18.02
CA PHE A 49 1.62 10.94 16.96
C PHE A 49 0.72 10.75 15.73
N LYS A 50 -0.17 11.72 15.50
CA LYS A 50 -0.98 11.79 14.29
C LYS A 50 -0.14 12.37 13.14
N GLY A 51 0.47 11.49 12.35
CA GLY A 51 1.19 11.83 11.12
C GLY A 51 0.53 11.17 9.91
N GLY A 52 0.91 11.59 8.69
CA GLY A 52 0.38 10.98 7.46
C GLY A 52 0.77 9.50 7.34
N GLU A 53 -0.24 8.62 7.34
CA GLU A 53 -0.06 7.15 7.35
C GLU A 53 0.10 6.57 5.92
N ILE A 54 -0.21 7.38 4.90
CA ILE A 54 -0.13 6.99 3.48
C ILE A 54 1.32 6.72 3.05
N ILE A 55 2.25 7.60 3.43
CA ILE A 55 3.65 7.48 3.01
C ILE A 55 4.33 6.22 3.60
N PRO A 56 4.14 5.88 4.89
CA PRO A 56 4.55 4.58 5.42
C PRO A 56 3.99 3.39 4.63
N ALA A 57 2.72 3.43 4.22
CA ALA A 57 2.14 2.37 3.40
C ALA A 57 2.83 2.25 2.02
N PHE A 58 3.15 3.37 1.37
CA PHE A 58 3.94 3.38 0.14
C PHE A 58 5.34 2.81 0.34
N PHE A 59 6.01 3.19 1.44
CA PHE A 59 7.33 2.67 1.78
C PHE A 59 7.31 1.16 1.94
N VAL A 60 6.39 0.63 2.74
CA VAL A 60 6.27 -0.81 3.00
C VAL A 60 5.93 -1.54 1.70
N GLY A 61 4.97 -1.05 0.92
CA GLY A 61 4.59 -1.65 -0.35
C GLY A 61 5.72 -1.67 -1.38
N ALA A 62 6.42 -0.55 -1.59
CA ALA A 62 7.52 -0.46 -2.55
C ALA A 62 8.69 -1.37 -2.17
N THR A 63 9.11 -1.35 -0.91
CA THR A 63 10.25 -2.15 -0.44
C THR A 63 9.92 -3.64 -0.41
N PHE A 64 8.72 -4.03 0.05
CA PHE A 64 8.28 -5.42 0.01
C PHE A 64 8.13 -5.93 -1.44
N GLY A 65 7.51 -5.13 -2.33
CA GLY A 65 7.37 -5.45 -3.74
C GLY A 65 8.72 -5.65 -4.43
N CYS A 66 9.67 -4.73 -4.19
CA CYS A 66 11.02 -4.80 -4.76
C CYS A 66 11.78 -6.08 -4.36
N VAL A 67 11.59 -6.55 -3.13
CA VAL A 67 12.28 -7.72 -2.57
C VAL A 67 11.58 -9.01 -2.97
N SER A 68 10.25 -9.02 -3.00
CA SER A 68 9.44 -10.22 -3.32
C SER A 68 9.34 -10.49 -4.82
N GLY A 69 9.38 -9.45 -5.66
CA GLY A 69 9.22 -9.55 -7.11
C GLY A 69 10.18 -10.50 -7.83
N PRO A 70 11.49 -10.47 -7.54
CA PRO A 70 12.44 -11.40 -8.15
C PRO A 70 12.11 -12.87 -7.93
N PHE A 71 11.48 -13.23 -6.80
CA PHE A 71 11.03 -14.61 -6.55
C PHE A 71 9.88 -15.05 -7.45
N LEU A 72 9.13 -14.10 -8.02
CA LEU A 72 8.04 -14.33 -8.97
C LEU A 72 8.50 -14.20 -10.44
N GLY A 73 9.80 -13.99 -10.68
CA GLY A 73 10.34 -13.76 -12.02
C GLY A 73 10.02 -12.37 -12.61
N LEU A 74 9.56 -11.44 -11.77
CA LEU A 74 9.27 -10.05 -12.16
C LEU A 74 10.50 -9.16 -11.95
N SER A 75 10.58 -8.05 -12.69
CA SER A 75 11.60 -7.05 -12.43
C SER A 75 11.37 -6.39 -11.06
N SER A 76 12.44 -6.13 -10.32
CA SER A 76 12.37 -5.51 -8.99
C SER A 76 11.65 -4.16 -9.02
N SER A 77 11.88 -3.35 -10.06
CA SER A 77 11.19 -2.06 -10.25
C SER A 77 9.70 -2.19 -10.46
N PHE A 78 9.27 -3.11 -11.34
CA PHE A 78 7.84 -3.27 -11.66
C PHE A 78 7.07 -3.86 -10.47
N SER A 79 7.66 -4.83 -9.80
CA SER A 79 7.10 -5.42 -8.57
C SER A 79 7.07 -4.43 -7.40
N ALA A 80 8.05 -3.53 -7.27
CA ALA A 80 8.01 -2.44 -6.30
C ALA A 80 6.83 -1.49 -6.56
N ALA A 81 6.62 -1.10 -7.82
CA ALA A 81 5.47 -0.29 -8.21
C ALA A 81 4.14 -1.01 -7.89
N LEU A 82 4.02 -2.29 -8.26
CA LEU A 82 2.83 -3.10 -7.96
C LEU A 82 2.55 -3.16 -6.46
N GLY A 83 3.57 -3.45 -5.65
CA GLY A 83 3.47 -3.53 -4.19
C GLY A 83 3.08 -2.20 -3.54
N LEU A 84 3.63 -1.09 -4.02
CA LEU A 84 3.26 0.26 -3.54
C LEU A 84 1.76 0.51 -3.73
N VAL A 85 1.27 0.29 -4.95
CA VAL A 85 -0.13 0.57 -5.31
C VAL A 85 -1.07 -0.41 -4.61
N SER A 86 -0.72 -1.69 -4.56
CA SER A 86 -1.56 -2.73 -3.96
C SER A 86 -1.72 -2.54 -2.46
N VAL A 87 -0.64 -2.21 -1.74
CA VAL A 87 -0.70 -1.94 -0.29
C VAL A 87 -1.53 -0.68 -0.02
N PHE A 88 -1.34 0.38 -0.81
CA PHE A 88 -2.18 1.58 -0.71
C PHE A 88 -3.66 1.27 -0.91
N CYS A 89 -3.99 0.49 -1.94
CA CYS A 89 -5.36 0.06 -2.22
C CYS A 89 -5.97 -0.73 -1.06
N GLY A 90 -5.22 -1.67 -0.49
CA GLY A 90 -5.70 -2.50 0.62
C GLY A 90 -5.96 -1.68 1.87
N VAL A 91 -5.06 -0.76 2.19
CA VAL A 91 -5.14 0.10 3.37
C VAL A 91 -6.26 1.14 3.25
N THR A 92 -6.43 1.75 2.07
CA THR A 92 -7.45 2.79 1.84
C THR A 92 -8.81 2.25 1.40
N ASN A 93 -8.89 0.98 1.00
CA ASN A 93 -10.09 0.39 0.39
C ASN A 93 -10.63 1.19 -0.81
N CYS A 94 -9.74 1.84 -1.58
CA CYS A 94 -10.11 2.69 -2.72
C CYS A 94 -9.47 2.19 -4.03
N PRO A 95 -10.07 1.18 -4.70
CA PRO A 95 -9.46 0.56 -5.88
C PRO A 95 -9.35 1.51 -7.08
N ILE A 96 -10.38 2.32 -7.36
CA ILE A 96 -10.38 3.26 -8.48
C ILE A 96 -9.29 4.33 -8.29
N THR A 97 -9.24 4.94 -7.10
CA THR A 97 -8.20 5.92 -6.75
C THR A 97 -6.80 5.33 -6.88
N SER A 98 -6.62 4.07 -6.48
CA SER A 98 -5.33 3.38 -6.56
C SER A 98 -4.91 3.12 -8.01
N ILE A 99 -5.84 2.79 -8.90
CA ILE A 99 -5.55 2.62 -10.34
C ILE A 99 -5.16 3.95 -10.99
N ILE A 100 -5.88 5.03 -10.68
CA ILE A 100 -5.54 6.37 -11.17
C ILE A 100 -4.16 6.79 -10.67
N LEU A 101 -3.89 6.58 -9.37
CA LEU A 101 -2.58 6.84 -8.78
C LEU A 101 -1.47 6.04 -9.48
N ALA A 102 -1.71 4.76 -9.80
CA ALA A 102 -0.74 3.94 -10.52
C ALA A 102 -0.43 4.53 -11.91
N PHE A 103 -1.47 4.98 -12.62
CA PHE A 103 -1.32 5.63 -13.91
C PHE A 103 -0.51 6.93 -13.83
N GLU A 104 -0.75 7.77 -12.81
CA GLU A 104 0.00 9.02 -12.63
C GLU A 104 1.47 8.78 -12.25
N LEU A 105 1.75 7.79 -11.39
CA LEU A 105 3.10 7.54 -10.88
C LEU A 105 3.98 6.74 -11.85
N PHE A 106 3.40 5.75 -12.53
CA PHE A 106 4.15 4.76 -13.33
C PHE A 106 3.77 4.76 -14.81
N GLY A 107 2.79 5.59 -15.20
CA GLY A 107 2.25 5.63 -16.55
C GLY A 107 1.26 4.50 -16.85
N GLY A 108 0.89 4.36 -18.12
CA GLY A 108 -0.08 3.35 -18.57
C GLY A 108 0.50 1.95 -18.78
N ALA A 109 1.82 1.79 -18.73
CA ALA A 109 2.47 0.50 -18.97
C ALA A 109 2.19 -0.45 -17.79
N GLY A 110 1.44 -1.52 -18.06
CA GLY A 110 1.09 -2.52 -17.04
C GLY A 110 -0.14 -2.19 -16.21
N LEU A 111 -0.97 -1.21 -16.61
CA LEU A 111 -2.23 -0.85 -15.95
C LEU A 111 -3.14 -2.07 -15.63
N PRO A 112 -3.28 -3.08 -16.51
CA PRO A 112 -4.06 -4.28 -16.17
C PRO A 112 -3.51 -5.05 -14.96
N PHE A 113 -2.19 -5.10 -14.79
CA PHE A 113 -1.58 -5.76 -13.64
C PHE A 113 -1.78 -4.96 -12.35
N PHE A 114 -1.68 -3.63 -12.42
CA PHE A 114 -2.02 -2.77 -11.28
C PHE A 114 -3.49 -2.93 -10.88
N ALA A 115 -4.40 -2.91 -11.85
CA ALA A 115 -5.82 -3.11 -11.60
C ALA A 115 -6.12 -4.48 -10.96
N LEU A 116 -5.51 -5.55 -11.48
CA LEU A 116 -5.65 -6.89 -10.91
C LEU A 116 -5.10 -6.95 -9.48
N SER A 117 -3.91 -6.40 -9.26
CA SER A 117 -3.29 -6.38 -7.93
C SER A 117 -4.10 -5.55 -6.92
N CYS A 118 -4.67 -4.42 -7.34
CA CYS A 118 -5.59 -3.62 -6.54
C CYS A 118 -6.86 -4.38 -6.21
N ALA A 119 -7.45 -5.08 -7.19
CA ALA A 119 -8.67 -5.87 -6.98
C ALA A 119 -8.44 -6.97 -5.93
N VAL A 120 -7.34 -7.73 -6.07
CA VAL A 120 -6.98 -8.79 -5.10
C VAL A 120 -6.73 -8.18 -3.72
N SER A 121 -5.94 -7.11 -3.64
CA SER A 121 -5.65 -6.44 -2.37
C SER A 121 -6.93 -5.92 -1.69
N TYR A 122 -7.81 -5.26 -2.46
CA TYR A 122 -9.09 -4.75 -1.98
C TYR A 122 -10.01 -5.86 -1.47
N MET A 123 -10.04 -7.03 -2.13
CA MET A 123 -10.85 -8.16 -1.68
C MET A 123 -10.31 -8.75 -0.36
N LEU A 124 -8.98 -8.85 -0.23
CA LEU A 124 -8.33 -9.46 0.92
C LEU A 124 -8.24 -8.53 2.15
N SER A 125 -8.26 -7.21 1.96
CA SER A 125 -8.19 -6.24 3.07
C SER A 125 -9.45 -6.19 3.95
N GLY A 126 -10.54 -6.84 3.54
CA GLY A 126 -11.77 -6.91 4.34
C GLY A 126 -12.48 -5.56 4.46
N TYR A 127 -13.18 -5.29 5.56
CA TYR A 127 -13.92 -4.03 5.77
C TYR A 127 -13.18 -3.02 6.65
N GLY A 128 -11.99 -3.38 7.14
CA GLY A 128 -11.12 -2.48 7.88
C GLY A 128 -10.20 -1.71 6.93
N GLY A 129 -9.97 -0.43 7.23
CA GLY A 129 -9.05 0.42 6.49
C GLY A 129 -8.52 1.54 7.36
N LEU A 130 -7.71 2.42 6.76
CA LEU A 130 -7.15 3.58 7.43
C LEU A 130 -8.21 4.53 7.98
N TYR A 131 -9.38 4.55 7.33
CA TYR A 131 -10.51 5.39 7.67
C TYR A 131 -11.64 4.54 8.25
N SER A 132 -11.74 4.53 9.58
CA SER A 132 -12.77 3.77 10.32
C SER A 132 -14.20 4.20 9.96
N GLU A 133 -14.39 5.44 9.56
CA GLU A 133 -15.67 6.06 9.20
C GLU A 133 -16.11 5.75 7.76
N GLN A 134 -15.22 5.15 6.95
CA GLN A 134 -15.53 4.80 5.58
C GLN A 134 -16.57 3.67 5.54
N LYS A 135 -17.77 3.99 5.02
CA LYS A 135 -18.83 3.01 4.82
C LYS A 135 -18.63 2.28 3.49
N ILE A 136 -18.35 0.98 3.57
CA ILE A 136 -18.32 0.09 2.40
C ILE A 136 -19.73 -0.48 2.23
N VAL A 137 -20.52 0.16 1.36
CA VAL A 137 -21.95 -0.12 1.18
C VAL A 137 -22.20 -1.49 0.53
N TYR A 138 -21.26 -1.96 -0.30
CA TYR A 138 -21.41 -3.20 -1.06
C TYR A 138 -20.53 -4.32 -0.51
N SER A 139 -21.07 -5.54 -0.50
CA SER A 139 -20.28 -6.70 -0.14
C SER A 139 -19.14 -6.92 -1.14
N LYS A 140 -17.92 -7.08 -0.64
CA LYS A 140 -16.74 -7.37 -1.48
C LYS A 140 -16.71 -8.79 -2.03
N LEU A 141 -17.50 -9.70 -1.45
CA LEU A 141 -17.43 -11.14 -1.72
C LEU A 141 -18.75 -11.73 -2.21
N LYS A 142 -19.89 -11.15 -1.83
CA LYS A 142 -21.20 -11.64 -2.23
C LYS A 142 -21.78 -10.74 -3.33
N PRO A 143 -22.07 -11.28 -4.53
CA PRO A 143 -22.89 -10.56 -5.50
C PRO A 143 -24.30 -10.43 -4.92
N VAL A 144 -24.69 -9.21 -4.58
CA VAL A 144 -26.06 -8.91 -4.15
C VAL A 144 -26.92 -8.70 -5.40
N PRO A 145 -28.10 -9.32 -5.51
CA PRO A 145 -29.02 -9.08 -6.63
C PRO A 145 -29.37 -7.60 -6.77
N ARG A 146 -29.47 -7.13 -8.01
CA ARG A 146 -29.61 -5.70 -8.36
C ARG A 146 -30.81 -5.02 -7.66
N GLU A 147 -31.89 -5.75 -7.41
CA GLU A 147 -33.11 -5.28 -6.74
C GLU A 147 -32.91 -4.94 -5.25
N GLU A 148 -31.99 -5.62 -4.58
CA GLU A 148 -31.70 -5.41 -3.14
C GLU A 148 -30.67 -4.27 -2.95
N GLN A 149 -29.85 -4.01 -3.97
CA GLN A 149 -28.94 -2.86 -4.03
C GLN A 149 -29.70 -1.53 -4.16
N GLU A 150 -30.75 -1.47 -4.99
CA GLU A 150 -31.59 -0.26 -5.14
C GLU A 150 -32.34 0.09 -3.85
N ARG A 151 -32.78 -0.93 -3.11
CA ARG A 151 -33.52 -0.76 -1.84
C ARG A 151 -32.65 -0.24 -0.70
N SER A 152 -31.35 -0.57 -0.71
CA SER A 152 -30.36 -0.14 0.29
C SER A 152 -29.82 1.28 0.03
N LEU A 153 -29.90 1.77 -1.21
CA LEU A 153 -29.55 3.16 -1.58
C LEU A 153 -30.67 4.16 -1.29
N ALA A 154 -31.90 3.66 -1.12
CA ALA A 154 -33.09 4.46 -0.84
C ALA A 154 -33.40 4.64 0.66
N SER A 155 -32.57 4.08 1.55
CA SER A 155 -32.67 4.15 3.02
C SER A 155 -31.47 4.84 3.64
#